data_AF-A0A2G1BNW5-F1
#
_entry.id   AF-A0A2G1BNW5-F1
#
_cell.length_a   1.000
_cell.length_b   1.000
_cell.length_c   1.000
_cell.angle_alpha   90.00
_cell.angle_beta   90.00
_cell.angle_gamma   90.00
#
_symmetry.space_group_name_H-M   'P 1'
#
loop_
_entity.id
_entity.type
_entity.pdbx_description
1 polymer ?
#
loop_
_entity_poly.entity_id
_entity_poly.type
_entity_poly.pdbx_seq_one_letter_code
_entity_poly.pdbx_strand_id
1 'polypeptide(L)'
;TQADADNAPVGQELDNMMYINNEPFEQIVYARVFNDAGCYSTTQLTLLLLNTSMPTQDALPYALCDDDTDGLQIFDLSTQEANVLGGLDAATHTVEWFSSLASAEAGTPAITTPNA
;
A
#
# COMPACT_ATOMS: atom_id res chain seq x y z
N THR A 1 1.38 1.08 28.13
CA THR A 1 1.76 2.51 28.30
C THR A 1 3.22 2.63 28.70
N GLN A 2 3.79 3.84 28.74
CA GLN A 2 5.14 4.06 29.32
C GLN A 2 5.22 3.56 30.77
N ALA A 3 4.17 3.80 31.57
CA ALA A 3 4.11 3.32 32.95
C ALA A 3 4.09 1.79 33.05
N ASP A 4 3.45 1.09 32.11
CA ASP A 4 3.48 -0.39 32.09
C ASP A 4 4.86 -0.90 31.70
N ALA A 5 5.54 -0.23 30.75
CA ALA A 5 6.93 -0.56 30.42
C ALA A 5 7.84 -0.31 31.64
N ASP A 6 7.69 0.79 32.36
CA ASP A 6 8.54 1.12 33.52
C ASP A 6 8.29 0.20 34.73
N ASN A 7 7.03 -0.18 34.97
CA ASN A 7 6.66 -0.94 36.17
C ASN A 7 6.55 -2.46 35.95
N ALA A 8 6.55 -2.93 34.70
CA ALA A 8 6.34 -4.33 34.31
C ALA A 8 5.21 -5.03 35.12
N PRO A 9 3.98 -4.47 35.14
CA PRO A 9 2.87 -5.13 35.79
C PRO A 9 2.52 -6.42 35.06
N VAL A 10 2.42 -7.52 35.80
CA VAL A 10 2.07 -8.85 35.26
C VAL A 10 0.72 -8.80 34.56
N GLY A 11 0.64 -9.30 33.33
CA GLY A 11 -0.60 -9.42 32.54
C GLY A 11 -0.94 -8.19 31.69
N GLN A 12 -0.04 -7.20 31.63
CA GLN A 12 -0.17 -6.05 30.71
C GLN A 12 0.91 -6.06 29.61
N GLU A 13 1.68 -7.14 29.51
CA GLU A 13 2.58 -7.36 28.39
C GLU A 13 1.77 -7.56 27.10
N LEU A 14 2.27 -7.00 26.00
CA LEU A 14 1.73 -7.32 24.68
C LEU A 14 2.02 -8.80 24.38
N ASP A 15 1.07 -9.51 23.77
CA ASP A 15 1.21 -10.92 23.44
C ASP A 15 2.45 -11.14 22.53
N ASN A 16 3.33 -12.05 22.96
CA ASN A 16 4.61 -12.34 22.33
C ASN A 16 4.48 -13.16 21.03
N MET A 17 3.28 -13.65 20.70
CA MET A 17 3.06 -14.40 19.47
C MET A 17 2.51 -13.55 18.33
N MET A 18 1.57 -12.64 18.61
CA MET A 18 1.03 -11.68 17.64
C MET A 18 0.45 -10.47 18.36
N TYR A 19 0.82 -9.27 17.92
CA TYR A 19 0.20 -8.02 18.35
C TYR A 19 -0.57 -7.40 17.19
N ILE A 20 -1.86 -7.11 17.40
CA ILE A 20 -2.69 -6.36 16.43
C ILE A 20 -2.75 -4.92 16.91
N ASN A 21 -2.44 -3.97 16.03
CA ASN A 21 -2.59 -2.57 16.35
C ASN A 21 -4.07 -2.22 16.59
N ASN A 22 -4.36 -1.48 17.65
CA ASN A 22 -5.72 -1.05 17.98
C ASN A 22 -5.95 0.45 17.74
N GLU A 23 -4.90 1.19 17.39
CA GLU A 23 -5.00 2.57 16.92
C GLU A 23 -4.81 2.60 15.39
N PRO A 24 -5.74 3.19 14.61
CA PRO A 24 -5.59 3.35 13.17
C PRO A 24 -4.42 4.26 12.79
N PHE A 25 -3.78 3.96 11.66
CA PHE A 25 -2.69 4.71 11.02
C PHE A 25 -1.38 4.83 11.81
N GLU A 26 -1.43 5.24 13.06
CA GLU A 26 -0.25 5.42 13.91
C GLU A 26 -0.54 4.90 15.32
N GLN A 27 0.35 4.05 15.81
CA GLN A 27 0.31 3.57 17.18
C GLN A 27 1.68 3.63 17.84
N ILE A 28 1.75 4.09 19.08
CA ILE A 28 2.96 3.97 19.90
C ILE A 28 2.86 2.75 20.80
N VAL A 29 3.87 1.88 20.72
CA VAL A 29 4.10 0.80 21.68
C VAL A 29 5.41 1.03 22.42
N TYR A 30 5.62 0.31 23.52
CA TYR A 30 6.76 0.50 24.42
C TYR A 30 7.49 -0.82 24.61
N ALA A 31 8.79 -0.82 24.35
CA ALA A 31 9.65 -1.97 24.59
C ALA A 31 10.45 -1.77 25.87
N ARG A 32 10.56 -2.83 26.68
CA ARG A 32 11.42 -2.89 27.87
C ARG A 32 12.47 -3.98 27.70
N VAL A 33 13.72 -3.63 27.99
CA VAL A 33 14.81 -4.58 28.21
C VAL A 33 15.16 -4.58 29.69
N PHE A 34 15.40 -5.75 30.27
CA PHE A 34 15.83 -5.88 31.67
C PHE A 34 16.89 -6.98 31.80
N ASN A 35 17.68 -6.94 32.87
CA ASN A 35 18.66 -7.96 33.21
C ASN A 35 18.30 -8.69 34.51
N ASP A 36 19.04 -9.75 34.83
CA ASP A 36 18.84 -10.57 36.05
C ASP A 36 19.08 -9.78 37.36
N ALA A 37 19.79 -8.65 37.28
CA ALA A 37 20.02 -7.74 38.40
C ALA A 37 18.86 -6.74 38.63
N GLY A 38 17.82 -6.78 37.78
CA GLY A 38 16.65 -5.90 37.87
C GLY A 38 16.83 -4.51 37.26
N CYS A 39 17.98 -4.22 36.64
CA CYS A 39 18.15 -2.99 35.86
C CYS A 39 17.35 -3.09 34.57
N TYR A 40 16.69 -2.00 34.18
CA TYR A 40 15.90 -1.96 32.95
C TYR A 40 16.11 -0.66 32.17
N SER A 41 15.75 -0.71 30.89
CA SER A 41 15.61 0.45 30.02
C SER A 41 14.37 0.27 29.16
N THR A 42 13.73 1.39 28.79
CA THR A 42 12.54 1.40 27.95
C THR A 42 12.75 2.30 26.74
N THR A 43 12.14 1.93 25.62
CA THR A 43 12.05 2.80 24.43
C THR A 43 10.65 2.78 23.85
N GLN A 44 10.32 3.83 23.12
CA GLN A 44 9.12 3.90 22.30
C GLN A 44 9.40 3.32 20.91
N LEU A 45 8.38 2.66 20.34
CA LEU A 45 8.35 2.23 18.96
C LEU A 45 7.04 2.72 18.34
N THR A 46 7.17 3.48 17.25
CA THR A 46 6.02 3.92 16.46
C THR A 46 5.71 2.87 15.39
N LEU A 47 4.52 2.28 15.47
CA LEU A 47 3.93 1.44 14.45
C LEU A 47 3.18 2.36 13.47
N LEU A 48 3.67 2.46 12.24
CA LEU A 48 3.04 3.24 11.18
C LEU A 48 2.38 2.30 10.18
N LEU A 49 1.05 2.41 10.06
CA LEU A 49 0.27 1.70 9.07
C LEU A 49 -0.13 2.67 7.96
N LEU A 50 0.67 2.71 6.90
CA LEU A 50 0.37 3.51 5.72
C LEU A 50 -0.74 2.82 4.92
N ASN A 51 -1.90 3.45 4.83
CA ASN A 51 -2.97 3.07 3.92
C ASN A 51 -2.62 3.50 2.48
N THR A 52 -1.55 2.96 1.91
CA THR A 52 -1.36 3.07 0.47
C THR A 52 -2.30 2.04 -0.15
N SER A 53 -3.51 2.47 -0.49
CA SER A 53 -4.42 1.74 -1.35
C SER A 53 -3.74 1.60 -2.72
N MET A 54 -2.85 0.62 -2.80
CA MET A 54 -2.19 0.18 -4.03
C MET A 54 -3.04 -0.91 -4.66
N PRO A 55 -3.05 -1.02 -6.00
CA PRO A 55 -3.68 -2.16 -6.66
C PRO A 55 -3.12 -3.45 -6.08
N THR A 56 -3.98 -4.38 -5.67
CA THR A 56 -3.55 -5.64 -5.04
C THR A 56 -3.11 -6.71 -6.05
N GLN A 57 -3.24 -6.43 -7.34
CA GLN A 57 -2.92 -7.35 -8.43
C GLN A 57 -2.42 -6.55 -9.65
N ASP A 58 -1.51 -7.16 -10.41
CA ASP A 58 -1.09 -6.63 -11.72
C ASP A 58 -2.27 -6.63 -12.72
N ALA A 59 -2.35 -5.60 -13.56
CA ALA A 59 -3.36 -5.54 -14.61
C ALA A 59 -3.20 -6.73 -15.58
N LEU A 60 -4.32 -7.36 -15.94
CA LEU A 60 -4.32 -8.43 -16.94
C LEU A 60 -3.94 -7.88 -18.32
N PRO A 61 -3.28 -8.69 -19.19
CA PRO A 61 -2.99 -8.29 -20.55
C PRO A 61 -4.25 -7.89 -21.32
N TYR A 62 -4.23 -6.73 -21.97
CA TYR A 62 -5.28 -6.30 -22.88
C TYR A 62 -4.97 -6.77 -24.31
N ALA A 63 -5.81 -7.67 -24.84
CA ALA A 63 -5.63 -8.26 -26.15
C ALA A 63 -6.90 -8.13 -26.99
N LEU A 64 -6.73 -7.76 -28.25
CA LEU A 64 -7.77 -7.70 -29.29
C LEU A 64 -7.27 -8.46 -30.52
N CYS A 65 -8.19 -9.03 -31.29
CA CYS A 65 -7.86 -9.61 -32.59
C CYS A 65 -7.63 -8.49 -33.60
N ASP A 66 -6.66 -8.68 -34.48
CA ASP A 66 -6.52 -7.91 -35.71
C ASP A 66 -7.43 -8.56 -36.77
N ASP A 67 -8.59 -7.97 -37.00
CA ASP A 67 -9.65 -8.54 -37.83
C ASP A 67 -9.49 -8.23 -39.32
N ASP A 68 -8.73 -7.19 -39.69
CA ASP A 68 -8.48 -6.78 -41.08
C ASP A 68 -7.06 -7.09 -41.58
N THR A 69 -6.22 -7.66 -40.72
CA THR A 69 -4.88 -8.20 -40.98
C THR A 69 -3.86 -7.14 -41.42
N ASP A 70 -4.07 -5.89 -41.04
CA ASP A 70 -3.14 -4.79 -41.36
C ASP A 70 -2.01 -4.64 -40.33
N GLY A 71 -2.06 -5.40 -39.23
CA GLY A 71 -1.09 -5.37 -38.13
C GLY A 71 -1.35 -4.26 -37.11
N LEU A 72 -2.47 -3.56 -37.21
CA LEU A 72 -2.88 -2.48 -36.33
C LEU A 72 -4.21 -2.84 -35.66
N GLN A 73 -4.38 -2.30 -34.46
CA GLN A 73 -5.66 -2.37 -33.77
C GLN A 73 -5.79 -1.15 -32.86
N ILE A 74 -7.02 -0.66 -32.74
CA ILE A 74 -7.38 0.42 -31.85
C ILE A 74 -7.69 -0.19 -30.48
N PHE A 75 -6.94 0.26 -29.46
CA PHE A 75 -7.16 -0.10 -28.08
C PHE A 75 -7.76 1.09 -27.33
N ASP A 76 -9.02 0.97 -26.91
CA ASP A 76 -9.61 1.91 -25.96
C ASP A 76 -9.12 1.56 -24.55
N LEU A 77 -8.16 2.32 -24.03
CA LEU A 77 -7.54 2.12 -22.73
C LEU A 77 -8.50 2.46 -21.58
N SER A 78 -9.51 3.31 -21.80
CA SER A 78 -10.49 3.65 -20.76
C SER A 78 -11.29 2.42 -20.31
N THR A 79 -11.45 1.43 -21.19
CA THR A 79 -12.08 0.14 -20.85
C THR A 79 -11.30 -0.69 -19.83
N GLN A 80 -10.00 -0.37 -19.64
CA GLN A 80 -9.11 -1.10 -18.74
C GLN A 80 -8.95 -0.42 -17.37
N GLU A 81 -9.61 0.71 -17.11
CA GLU A 81 -9.46 1.42 -15.83
C GLU A 81 -9.79 0.54 -14.62
N ALA A 82 -10.89 -0.21 -14.65
CA ALA A 82 -11.27 -1.11 -13.56
C ALA A 82 -10.27 -2.25 -13.34
N ASN A 83 -9.66 -2.75 -14.42
CA ASN A 83 -8.61 -3.77 -14.38
C ASN A 83 -7.34 -3.19 -13.72
N VAL A 84 -6.91 -2.01 -14.13
CA VAL A 84 -5.74 -1.31 -13.57
C VAL A 84 -5.96 -0.91 -12.10
N LEU A 85 -7.16 -0.47 -11.74
CA LEU A 85 -7.50 -0.13 -10.36
C LEU A 85 -7.49 -1.36 -9.44
N GLY A 86 -7.67 -2.58 -9.95
CA GLY A 86 -7.50 -3.80 -9.17
C GLY A 86 -8.35 -3.87 -7.89
N GLY A 87 -9.55 -3.29 -7.91
CA GLY A 87 -10.47 -3.21 -6.76
C GLY A 87 -10.42 -1.90 -5.95
N LEU A 88 -9.56 -0.95 -6.34
CA LEU A 88 -9.54 0.40 -5.77
C LEU A 88 -10.76 1.22 -6.20
N ASP A 89 -11.18 2.15 -5.34
CA ASP A 89 -12.30 3.05 -5.62
C ASP A 89 -11.90 4.14 -6.62
N ALA A 90 -12.54 4.11 -7.79
CA ALA A 90 -12.34 5.08 -8.87
C ALA A 90 -12.73 6.53 -8.49
N ALA A 91 -13.52 6.74 -7.42
CA ALA A 91 -13.80 8.09 -6.92
C ALA A 91 -12.62 8.72 -6.17
N THR A 92 -11.67 7.91 -5.71
CA THR A 92 -10.51 8.36 -4.92
C THR A 92 -9.16 8.05 -5.58
N HIS A 93 -9.16 7.33 -6.71
CA HIS A 93 -7.97 6.96 -7.46
C HIS A 93 -8.13 7.33 -8.93
N THR A 94 -7.09 7.91 -9.50
CA THR A 94 -7.05 8.31 -10.91
C THR A 94 -6.11 7.38 -11.67
N VAL A 95 -6.54 6.96 -12.86
CA VAL A 95 -5.68 6.23 -13.80
C VAL A 95 -5.19 7.20 -14.86
N GLU A 96 -3.87 7.28 -15.04
CA GLU A 96 -3.22 8.02 -16.12
C GLU A 96 -2.45 7.04 -17.02
N TRP A 97 -2.47 7.31 -18.32
CA TRP A 97 -1.86 6.45 -19.32
C TRP A 97 -0.62 7.10 -19.92
N PHE A 98 0.43 6.31 -20.14
CA PHE A 98 1.73 6.81 -20.59
C PHE A 98 2.29 5.88 -21.67
N SER A 99 3.02 6.46 -22.64
CA SER A 99 3.63 5.71 -23.74
C SER A 99 4.98 5.08 -23.37
N SER A 100 5.52 5.39 -22.19
CA SER A 100 6.78 4.83 -21.68
C SER A 100 6.83 4.78 -20.16
N LEU A 101 7.69 3.90 -19.64
CA LEU A 101 8.00 3.85 -18.21
C LEU A 101 8.56 5.19 -17.71
N ALA A 102 9.51 5.78 -18.44
CA ALA A 102 10.11 7.06 -18.05
C ALA A 102 9.06 8.19 -17.94
N SER A 103 8.09 8.23 -18.85
CA SER A 103 6.99 9.20 -18.76
C SER A 103 6.04 8.92 -17.59
N ALA A 104 5.79 7.65 -17.26
CA ALA A 104 4.97 7.28 -16.10
C ALA A 104 5.66 7.64 -14.78
N GLU A 105 6.96 7.37 -14.68
CA GLU A 105 7.78 7.74 -13.51
C GLU A 105 7.92 9.26 -13.36
N ALA A 106 7.97 10.00 -14.47
CA ALA A 106 7.99 11.46 -14.46
C ALA A 106 6.60 12.09 -14.30
N GLY A 107 5.53 11.30 -14.41
CA GLY A 107 4.14 11.79 -14.48
C GLY A 107 3.85 12.68 -15.69
N THR A 108 4.66 12.61 -16.76
CA THR A 108 4.51 13.45 -17.95
C THR A 108 5.29 12.95 -19.17
N PRO A 109 4.76 13.10 -20.40
CA PRO A 109 3.40 13.51 -20.74
C PRO A 109 2.42 12.32 -20.66
N ALA A 110 1.23 12.56 -20.10
CA ALA A 110 0.13 11.60 -20.14
C ALA A 110 -0.57 11.60 -21.51
N ILE A 111 -1.14 10.45 -21.89
CA ILE A 111 -2.01 10.29 -23.05
C ILE A 111 -3.35 10.97 -22.71
N THR A 112 -3.68 12.06 -23.41
CA THR A 112 -4.87 12.88 -23.09
C THR A 112 -6.18 12.34 -23.68
N THR A 113 -6.11 11.41 -24.63
CA THR A 113 -7.25 10.76 -25.27
C THR A 113 -7.05 9.24 -25.23
N PRO A 114 -7.24 8.61 -24.06
CA PRO A 114 -7.10 7.16 -23.88
C PRO A 114 -8.29 6.38 -24.47
N ASN A 115 -9.38 7.08 -24.79
CA ASN A 115 -10.52 6.55 -25.54
C ASN A 115 -10.32 6.76 -27.04
N ALA A 116 -10.85 5.82 -27.82
CA ALA A 116 -10.92 5.91 -29.27
C ALA A 116 -12.23 6.56 -29.73
#